data_AF-A0A822C3R0-F1
#
_entry.id   AF-A0A822C3R0-F1
#
_cell.length_a   1.000
_cell.length_b   1.000
_cell.length_c   1.000
_cell.angle_alpha   90.00
_cell.angle_beta   90.00
_cell.angle_gamma   90.00
#
_symmetry.space_group_name_H-M   'P 1'
#
loop_
_entity.id
_entity.type
_entity.pdbx_description
1 polymer ?
#
loop_
_entity_poly.entity_id
_entity_poly.type
_entity_poly.pdbx_seq_one_letter_code
_entity_poly.pdbx_strand_id
1 'polypeptide(L)' 'MKCGDVTSAKSLFDRSTKKTISMYGAMMKGFIINNLSKQAIDLFNEIKDPDEIAITLVCNAC' A
#
# COMPACT_ATOMS: atom_id res chain seq x y z
N MET A 1 13.34 4.15 4.29
CA MET A 1 12.50 4.01 5.50
C MET A 1 12.91 2.72 6.18
N LYS A 2 13.19 2.74 7.49
CA LYS A 2 13.60 1.54 8.24
C LYS A 2 12.37 0.62 8.43
N CYS A 3 12.59 -0.69 8.48
CA CYS A 3 11.55 -1.72 8.63
C CYS A 3 10.57 -1.46 9.81
N GLY A 4 11.03 -0.81 10.89
CA GLY A 4 10.20 -0.44 12.04
C GLY A 4 9.10 0.60 11.77
N ASP A 5 9.25 1.41 10.72
CA ASP A 5 8.19 2.36 10.31
C ASP A 5 7.04 1.66 9.59
N VAL A 6 7.32 0.58 8.85
CA VAL A 6 6.30 -0.09 8.02
C VAL A 6 5.24 -0.79 8.87
N THR A 7 5.66 -1.40 9.98
CA THR A 7 4.73 -2.06 10.91
C THR A 7 3.85 -1.05 11.64
N SER A 8 4.43 0.09 12.03
CA SER A 8 3.69 1.19 12.66
C SER A 8 2.70 1.83 11.68
N ALA A 9 3.13 2.06 10.43
CA ALA A 9 2.29 2.55 9.35
C ALA A 9 1.16 1.56 9.02
N LYS A 10 1.43 0.24 9.02
CA LYS A 10 0.39 -0.79 8.85
C LYS A 10 -0.63 -0.77 9.99
N SER A 11 -0.20 -0.57 11.23
CA SER A 11 -1.15 -0.46 12.36
C SER A 11 -2.06 0.77 12.23
N LEU A 12 -1.52 1.91 11.79
CA LEU A 12 -2.31 3.12 11.49
C LEU A 12 -3.26 2.91 10.32
N PHE A 13 -2.78 2.25 9.27
CA PHE A 13 -3.57 1.89 8.11
C PHE A 13 -4.76 0.99 8.50
N ASP A 14 -4.52 -0.02 9.33
CA ASP A 14 -5.55 -0.96 9.79
C ASP A 14 -6.60 -0.28 10.66
N ARG A 15 -6.17 0.63 11.54
CA ARG A 15 -7.06 1.45 12.37
C ARG A 15 -7.87 2.49 11.58
N SER A 16 -7.47 2.82 10.35
CA SER A 16 -8.23 3.74 9.51
C SER A 16 -9.53 3.11 9.03
N THR A 17 -10.65 3.78 9.31
CA THR A 17 -12.00 3.39 8.85
C THR A 17 -12.23 3.72 7.38
N LYS A 18 -11.51 4.72 6.83
CA LYS A 18 -11.49 5.05 5.40
C LYS A 18 -10.08 4.84 4.87
N LYS A 19 -9.88 3.76 4.11
CA LYS A 19 -8.64 3.49 3.41
C LYS A 19 -8.80 3.98 1.98
N THR A 20 -8.04 5.00 1.60
CA THR A 20 -8.03 5.51 0.23
C THR A 20 -6.94 4.81 -0.57
N ILE A 21 -7.04 4.86 -1.89
CA ILE A 21 -6.07 4.25 -2.81
C ILE A 21 -4.66 4.79 -2.63
N SER A 22 -4.55 6.09 -2.35
CA SER A 22 -3.27 6.70 -1.98
C SER A 22 -2.66 6.04 -0.73
N MET A 23 -3.48 5.67 0.26
CA MET A 23 -3.01 4.94 1.45
C MET A 23 -2.55 3.52 1.10
N TYR A 24 -3.29 2.79 0.26
CA TYR A 24 -2.86 1.46 -0.21
C TYR A 24 -1.53 1.55 -0.97
N GLY A 25 -1.38 2.50 -1.89
CA GLY A 25 -0.17 2.70 -2.68
C GLY A 25 1.04 3.12 -1.83
N ALA A 26 0.84 4.03 -0.87
CA ALA A 26 1.88 4.39 0.10
C ALA A 26 2.30 3.16 0.92
N MET A 27 1.34 2.31 1.30
CA MET A 27 1.62 1.16 2.14
C MET A 27 2.32 0.02 1.38
N MET A 28 1.91 -0.23 0.14
CA MET A 28 2.61 -1.12 -0.79
C MET A 28 4.04 -0.67 -1.05
N LYS A 29 4.25 0.62 -1.33
CA LYS A 29 5.60 1.17 -1.53
C LYS A 29 6.45 0.94 -0.29
N GLY A 30 5.87 1.15 0.90
CA GLY A 30 6.49 0.81 2.18
C GLY A 30 6.91 -0.66 2.28
N PHE A 31 6.06 -1.60 1.87
CA PHE A 31 6.40 -3.02 1.87
C PHE A 31 7.49 -3.37 0.84
N ILE A 32 7.43 -2.81 -0.37
CA ILE A 32 8.41 -3.05 -1.44
C ILE A 32 9.82 -2.61 -1.01
N ILE A 33 9.97 -1.39 -0.48
CA ILE A 33 11.29 -0.88 -0.04
C ILE A 33 11.86 -1.64 1.16
N ASN A 34 11.03 -2.39 1.88
CA ASN A 34 11.46 -3.24 3.00
C ASN A 34 11.61 -4.72 2.61
N ASN A 35 11.57 -5.05 1.30
CA ASN A 35 11.61 -6.42 0.78
C ASN A 35 10.48 -7.33 1.33
N LEU A 36 9.34 -6.73 1.69
CA LEU A 36 8.15 -7.41 2.19
C LEU A 36 7.14 -7.62 1.06
N SER A 37 7.61 -8.11 -0.09
CA SER A 37 6.84 -8.21 -1.34
C SER A 37 5.55 -9.03 -1.17
N LYS A 38 5.57 -10.07 -0.33
CA LYS A 38 4.37 -10.86 -0.01
C LYS A 38 3.27 -10.02 0.64
N GLN A 39 3.62 -9.18 1.61
CA GLN A 39 2.66 -8.30 2.29
C GLN A 39 2.12 -7.22 1.35
N ALA A 40 2.92 -6.75 0.39
CA ALA A 40 2.46 -5.84 -0.65
C ALA A 40 1.40 -6.51 -1.55
N ILE A 41 1.61 -7.77 -1.95
CA ILE A 41 0.66 -8.54 -2.78
C ILE A 41 -0.62 -8.86 -2.00
N ASP A 42 -0.48 -9.28 -0.74
CA ASP A 42 -1.64 -9.56 0.12
C ASP A 42 -2.50 -8.30 0.28
N LEU A 43 -1.86 -7.14 0.48
CA LEU A 43 -2.55 -5.85 0.55
C LEU A 43 -3.22 -5.47 -0.80
N PHE A 44 -2.63 -5.85 -1.94
CA PHE A 44 -3.23 -5.65 -3.27
C PHE A 44 -4.52 -6.45 -3.41
N ASN A 45 -4.50 -7.70 -2.95
CA ASN A 45 -5.67 -8.59 -3.02
C ASN A 45 -6.82 -8.16 -2.10
N GLU A 46 -6.56 -7.36 -1.06
CA GLU A 46 -7.61 -6.78 -0.21
C GLU A 46 -8.42 -5.68 -0.92
N ILE A 47 -7.90 -5.11 -2.02
CA ILE A 47 -8.58 -4.09 -2.79
C ILE A 47 -9.62 -4.79 -3.69
N LYS A 48 -10.89 -4.67 -3.30
CA LYS A 48 -12.03 -5.26 -4.05
C LYS A 48 -12.24 -4.65 -5.45
N ASP A 49 -11.73 -3.45 -5.71
CA ASP A 49 -11.81 -2.74 -6.99
C ASP A 49 -10.44 -2.11 -7.33
N PRO A 50 -9.57 -2.82 -8.06
CA PRO A 50 -8.22 -2.34 -8.40
C PRO A 50 -8.19 -1.26 -9.49
N ASP A 51 -9.33 -0.96 -10.13
CA ASP A 51 -9.43 -0.07 -11.31
C ASP A 51 -8.87 1.34 -11.04
N GLU A 52 -9.09 1.89 -9.85
CA GLU A 52 -8.63 3.23 -9.51
C GLU A 52 -7.15 3.24 -9.02
N ILE A 53 -6.59 2.07 -8.67
CA ILE A 53 -5.17 1.88 -8.31
C ILE A 53 -4.29 1.71 -9.53
N ALA A 54 -4.74 0.92 -10.51
CA ALA A 54 -4.05 0.73 -11.78
C ALA A 54 -3.87 2.07 -12.51
N ILE A 55 -4.91 2.92 -12.51
CA ILE A 55 -4.87 4.26 -13.09
C ILE A 55 -3.80 5.13 -12.42
N THR A 56 -3.72 5.13 -11.08
CA THR A 56 -2.77 6.00 -10.37
C THR A 56 -1.31 5.52 -10.49
N LEU A 57 -1.07 4.20 -10.54
CA LEU A 57 0.28 3.64 -10.65
C LEU A 57 0.86 3.81 -12.07
N VAL A 58 0.00 3.74 -13.10
CA VAL A 58 0.40 3.97 -14.50
C VAL A 58 0.50 5.47 -14.80
N CYS A 59 -0.36 6.33 -14.24
CA CYS A 59 -0.33 7.76 -14.55
C CYS A 59 0.78 8.57 -13.86
N ASN A 60 1.46 8.04 -12.83
CA ASN A 60 2.67 8.67 -12.26
C ASN A 60 3.97 8.17 -12.90
N ALA A 61 3.90 7.45 -14.03
CA ALA A 61 5.05 6.98 -14.80
C ALA A 61 5.52 7.98 -15.89
N CYS A 62 5.13 9.26 -15.80
CA CYS A 62 5.66 10.34 -16.64
C CYS A 62 6.17 11.49 -15.77
#